data_AF-K3X7D2-F1
#
_entry.id   AF-K3X7D2-F1
#
_cell.length_a   1.000
_cell.length_b   1.000
_cell.length_c   1.000
_cell.angle_alpha   90.00
_cell.angle_beta   90.00
_cell.angle_gamma   90.00
#
_symmetry.space_group_name_H-M   'P 1'
#
loop_
_entity.id
_entity.type
_entity.pdbx_description
1 polymer ?
#
loop_
_entity_poly.entity_id
_entity_poly.type
_entity_poly.pdbx_seq_one_letter_code
_entity_poly.pdbx_strand_id
1 'polypeptide(L)' 'MADTSIYLRGTLEGHNGKAVTAIATTRENPNLLLTASRDKTLLVWHIL' A
#
# COMPACT_ATOMS: atom_id res chain seq x y z
N MET A 1 -19.38 17.36 14.05
CA MET A 1 -18.29 17.54 13.05
C MET A 1 -17.52 16.25 13.01
N ALA A 2 -17.32 15.64 11.84
CA ALA A 2 -16.55 14.41 11.74
C ALA A 2 -15.06 14.73 11.96
N ASP A 3 -14.41 13.95 12.83
CA ASP A 3 -12.96 14.05 13.02
C ASP A 3 -12.24 13.73 11.70
N THR A 4 -11.41 14.66 11.25
CA THR A 4 -10.66 14.58 9.97
C THR A 4 -9.18 14.24 10.20
N SER A 5 -8.82 13.90 11.44
CA SER A 5 -7.44 13.56 11.81
C SER A 5 -7.02 12.23 11.18
N ILE A 6 -5.77 12.16 10.73
CA ILE A 6 -5.19 10.94 10.15
C ILE A 6 -4.39 10.20 11.24
N TYR A 7 -4.70 8.92 11.42
CA TYR A 7 -4.02 8.03 12.37
C TYR A 7 -3.40 6.85 11.63
N LEU A 8 -2.21 6.42 12.06
CA LEU A 8 -1.60 5.19 11.57
C LEU A 8 -2.48 3.99 11.98
N ARG A 9 -2.96 3.23 10.99
CA ARG A 9 -3.80 2.04 11.21
C ARG A 9 -3.01 0.73 11.22
N GLY A 10 -1.88 0.67 10.52
CA GLY A 10 -1.04 -0.52 10.42
C GLY A 10 0.06 -0.36 9.37
N THR A 11 0.85 -1.41 9.19
CA THR A 11 1.95 -1.51 8.21
C THR A 11 1.72 -2.72 7.30
N LEU A 12 2.18 -2.62 6.05
CA LEU A 12 2.23 -3.73 5.11
C LEU A 12 3.70 -4.11 4.90
N GLU A 13 4.08 -5.29 5.37
CA GLU A 13 5.45 -5.81 5.30
C GLU A 13 5.51 -6.99 4.34
N GLY A 14 6.46 -6.97 3.41
CA GLY A 14 6.60 -8.05 2.42
C GLY A 14 7.67 -7.81 1.36
N HIS A 15 8.01 -6.56 1.08
CA HIS A 15 9.22 -6.25 0.31
C HIS A 15 10.48 -6.63 1.09
N ASN A 16 11.53 -7.12 0.41
CA ASN A 16 12.71 -7.74 1.01
C ASN A 16 13.70 -6.72 1.63
N GLY A 17 13.21 -5.83 2.49
CA GLY A 17 13.99 -4.78 3.15
C GLY A 17 14.51 -3.69 2.19
N LYS A 18 14.04 -3.69 0.94
CA LYS A 18 14.34 -2.64 -0.04
C LYS A 18 13.24 -1.59 -0.06
N ALA A 19 13.61 -0.36 -0.42
CA ALA A 19 12.67 0.76 -0.45
C ALA A 19 11.56 0.54 -1.49
N VAL A 20 10.32 0.77 -1.06
CA VAL A 20 9.16 0.95 -1.95
C VAL A 20 9.34 2.26 -2.70
N THR A 21 9.24 2.22 -4.03
CA THR A 21 9.50 3.36 -4.92
C THR A 21 8.25 3.86 -5.63
N ALA A 22 7.20 3.06 -5.70
CA ALA A 22 5.93 3.47 -6.30
C ALA A 22 4.76 2.74 -5.64
N ILE A 23 3.61 3.41 -5.62
CA ILE A 23 2.34 2.93 -5.08
C ILE A 23 1.24 3.28 -6.09
N ALA A 24 0.32 2.36 -6.34
CA ALA A 24 -0.83 2.58 -7.21
C ALA A 24 -2.11 2.01 -6.59
N THR A 25 -3.21 2.75 -6.76
CA THR A 25 -4.58 2.36 -6.38
C THR A 25 -5.51 2.54 -7.59
N THR A 26 -6.69 1.94 -7.53
CA THR A 26 -7.69 1.98 -8.61
C THR A 26 -9.07 2.25 -8.00
N ARG A 27 -9.92 3.01 -8.71
CA ARG A 27 -11.31 3.24 -8.28
C ARG A 27 -12.20 2.04 -8.56
N GLU A 28 -11.85 1.26 -9.58
CA GLU A 28 -12.55 0.06 -10.02
C GLU A 28 -12.46 -1.06 -8.96
N ASN A 29 -11.37 -1.11 -8.19
CA ASN A 29 -11.22 -2.01 -7.05
C ASN A 29 -10.56 -1.31 -5.84
N PRO A 30 -11.36 -0.70 -4.94
CA PRO A 30 -10.85 0.05 -3.78
C PRO A 30 -10.03 -0.80 -2.79
N ASN A 31 -10.22 -2.11 -2.79
CA ASN A 31 -9.49 -3.03 -1.91
C ASN A 31 -8.14 -3.48 -2.52
N LEU A 32 -7.79 -2.98 -3.71
CA LEU A 32 -6.56 -3.33 -4.41
C LEU A 32 -5.51 -2.23 -4.23
N LEU A 33 -4.35 -2.61 -3.70
CA LEU A 33 -3.16 -1.77 -3.64
C LEU A 33 -2.00 -2.48 -4.34
N LEU A 34 -1.29 -1.78 -5.22
CA LEU A 34 -0.04 -2.26 -5.81
C LEU A 34 1.14 -1.45 -5.29
N THR A 35 2.24 -2.14 -4.97
CA THR A 35 3.51 -1.52 -4.58
C THR A 35 4.66 -2.06 -5.43
N ALA A 36 5.59 -1.19 -5.81
CA ALA A 36 6.83 -1.55 -6.50
C ALA A 36 8.05 -1.18 -5.65
N SER A 37 9.10 -2.01 -5.69
CA SER A 37 10.28 -1.85 -4.82
C SER A 37 11.59 -2.10 -5.55
N ARG A 38 12.69 -1.59 -4.97
CA ARG A 38 14.07 -1.87 -5.41
C ARG A 38 14.50 -3.33 -5.23
N ASP A 39 13.70 -4.17 -4.58
CA ASP A 39 13.89 -5.62 -4.57
C ASP A 39 13.53 -6.30 -5.90
N LYS A 40 13.12 -5.51 -6.91
CA LYS A 40 12.73 -5.96 -8.27
C LYS A 40 11.42 -6.74 -8.28
N THR A 41 10.56 -6.53 -7.28
CA THR A 41 9.23 -7.15 -7.22
C THR A 41 8.12 -6.10 -7.22
N LEU A 42 6.95 -6.56 -7.64
CA LEU A 42 5.68 -5.90 -7.43
C LEU A 42 4.86 -6.76 -6.46
N LEU A 43 4.25 -6.14 -5.46
CA LEU A 43 3.32 -6.83 -4.56
C LEU A 43 1.90 -6.30 -4.78
N VAL A 44 0.96 -7.24 -4.78
CA VAL A 44 -0.47 -6.99 -4.90
C VAL A 44 -1.09 -7.27 -3.55
N TRP A 45 -1.66 -6.24 -2.94
CA TRP A 45 -2.27 -6.33 -1.62
C TRP A 45 -3.78 -6.28 -1.75
N HIS A 46 -4.45 -7.14 -0.98
CA HIS A 46 -5.88 -7.07 -0.77
C HIS A 46 -6.14 -6.47 0.61
N ILE A 47 -6.74 -5.29 0.65
CA ILE A 47 -6.99 -4.54 1.87
C ILE A 47 -8.49 -4.62 2.17
N LEU A 48 -8.84 -5.29 3.27
CA LEU A 48 -10.20 -5.48 3.75
C LEU A 48 -10.61 -4.38 4.74
#